data_AF-A0A540N2S5-F1
#
_entry.id   AF-A0A540N2S5-F1
#
_cell.length_a   1.000
_cell.length_b   1.000
_cell.length_c   1.000
_cell.angle_alpha   90.00
_cell.angle_beta   90.00
_cell.angle_gamma   90.00
#
_symmetry.space_group_name_H-M   'P 1'
#
loop_
_entity.id
_entity.type
_entity.pdbx_description
1 polymer ?
#
loop_
_entity_poly.entity_id
_entity_poly.type
_entity_poly.pdbx_seq_one_letter_code
_entity_poly.pdbx_strand_id
1 'polypeptide(L)'
;SSCLQCLVKPHKPQYRGGIIVNPELNLGVKGWSTFGNAKIQHRESEGNKFIVAHSRNQPHDSISQKTYLQRSKLYTFSAWIQVSSSSAPVSAIFKTSSGFVHVGAIVAESGCWSMLKGGLTVNASGPAELYFESENTSVEIFVDSISLQPFTRKQWNSHQQQSIEKVRKTNVRIQAVTEQGNPLENATIIIQQKAPGFPFGVAINKNILTNTAYQNWFTSKPFKVTTFEDEMKWYTTEPSPGQEDYSAADALVQFAKQHQIAVRGHNVFWEDPHYQAGWLNSLSGQQFSDAANKRLNSIMGRYKGQVIAWDVSNENLHFNFFESKMGATASAEFYNWASKADDTATLFLNDYNTIEESGDKDSIPAKYLQKLRDIQGFPGNSNAKMAIGLESHFQTPNIPYIRSSIDTLAGANVPIWITELDVGSGPNQASYLEQILREVHSHPKIQGIVIWAAWKPSGCYRMCLTDNNFKNLPTGDVVDKLTSEFGLTSGLASGTTNANGFFEASLFHGDYEVKITHPLVDSPFVRGLNVAPTTESQQQLHVQLHA
;
A
#
# COMPACT_ATOMS: atom_id res chain seq x y z
N SER A 1 11.58 1.94 11.66
CA SER A 1 12.70 1.48 10.82
C SER A 1 12.44 0.02 10.47
N SER A 2 12.09 -0.29 9.23
CA SER A 2 12.12 -1.66 8.71
C SER A 2 13.53 -1.92 8.22
N CYS A 3 14.24 -2.84 8.87
CA CYS A 3 15.53 -3.28 8.38
C CYS A 3 15.24 -4.35 7.31
N LEU A 4 15.41 -4.00 6.03
CA LEU A 4 15.38 -4.96 4.92
C LEU A 4 16.67 -5.79 4.81
N GLN A 5 17.71 -5.37 5.51
CA GLN A 5 18.99 -6.04 5.53
C GLN A 5 18.97 -7.07 6.66
N CYS A 6 19.38 -8.28 6.34
CA CYS A 6 19.67 -9.24 7.38
C CYS A 6 20.83 -8.69 8.24
N LEU A 7 20.74 -8.86 9.55
CA LEU A 7 21.68 -8.27 10.50
C LEU A 7 22.59 -9.34 11.10
N VAL A 8 23.85 -8.99 11.37
CA VAL A 8 24.75 -9.87 12.13
C VAL A 8 24.20 -10.14 13.53
N LYS A 9 23.63 -9.12 14.18
CA LYS A 9 22.97 -9.23 15.49
C LYS A 9 21.53 -8.72 15.41
N PRO A 10 20.55 -9.47 15.92
CA PRO A 10 19.18 -9.01 15.92
C PRO A 10 19.02 -7.83 16.88
N HIS A 11 18.06 -6.94 16.57
CA HIS A 11 17.66 -5.94 17.54
C HIS A 11 16.81 -6.55 18.64
N LYS A 12 16.78 -5.88 19.80
CA LYS A 12 15.90 -6.25 20.92
C LYS A 12 14.43 -6.39 20.48
N PRO A 13 13.66 -7.26 21.15
CA PRO A 13 12.26 -7.45 20.83
C PRO A 13 11.50 -6.12 20.92
N GLN A 14 10.64 -5.88 19.92
CA GLN A 14 9.75 -4.73 19.93
C GLN A 14 8.86 -4.77 21.18
N TYR A 15 8.48 -3.60 21.70
CA TYR A 15 7.59 -3.50 22.87
C TYR A 15 8.04 -4.33 24.08
N ARG A 16 9.35 -4.56 24.24
CA ARG A 16 9.93 -5.43 25.29
C ARG A 16 9.35 -6.85 25.30
N GLY A 17 8.93 -7.34 24.13
CA GLY A 17 8.33 -8.67 23.92
C GLY A 17 6.81 -8.73 24.06
N GLY A 18 6.16 -7.66 24.56
CA GLY A 18 4.72 -7.65 24.80
C GLY A 18 4.29 -8.73 25.79
N ILE A 19 3.44 -9.68 25.35
CA ILE A 19 2.98 -10.80 26.19
C ILE A 19 3.82 -12.07 26.07
N ILE A 20 4.91 -12.03 25.29
CA ILE A 20 5.82 -13.17 25.15
C ILE A 20 6.65 -13.33 26.42
N VAL A 21 6.73 -14.57 26.92
CA VAL A 21 7.59 -14.94 28.04
C VAL A 21 9.00 -15.19 27.53
N ASN A 22 10.00 -14.63 28.23
CA ASN A 22 11.42 -14.77 27.89
C ASN A 22 11.71 -14.37 26.42
N PRO A 23 11.35 -13.14 25.98
CA PRO A 23 11.39 -12.75 24.57
C PRO A 23 12.80 -12.57 24.01
N GLU A 24 13.78 -12.27 24.86
CA GLU A 24 15.23 -12.18 24.55
C GLU A 24 15.97 -13.49 24.83
N LEU A 25 15.26 -14.54 25.26
CA LEU A 25 15.82 -15.88 25.47
C LEU A 25 17.01 -15.93 26.45
N ASN A 26 17.10 -14.95 27.35
CA ASN A 26 18.13 -14.85 28.38
C ASN A 26 18.04 -15.94 29.46
N LEU A 27 16.86 -16.57 29.61
CA LEU A 27 16.60 -17.61 30.60
C LEU A 27 16.57 -19.02 29.98
N GLY A 28 17.33 -19.24 28.91
CA GLY A 28 17.34 -20.52 28.19
C GLY A 28 15.99 -20.78 27.52
N VAL A 29 15.50 -22.02 27.60
CA VAL A 29 14.20 -22.45 27.05
C VAL A 29 13.00 -22.16 27.96
N LYS A 30 13.18 -21.40 29.06
CA LYS A 30 12.07 -21.14 30.00
C LYS A 30 10.89 -20.46 29.30
N GLY A 31 9.71 -21.08 29.38
CA GLY A 31 8.48 -20.60 28.73
C GLY A 31 8.34 -21.00 27.26
N TRP A 32 9.30 -21.74 26.71
CA TRP A 32 9.30 -22.24 25.34
C TRP A 32 9.29 -23.77 25.33
N SER A 33 8.55 -24.33 24.38
CA SER A 33 8.39 -25.77 24.19
C SER A 33 8.64 -26.14 22.73
N THR A 34 8.49 -27.41 22.38
CA THR A 34 8.50 -27.90 21.00
C THR A 34 7.07 -27.87 20.44
N PHE A 35 6.91 -27.45 19.18
CA PHE A 35 5.75 -27.79 18.37
C PHE A 35 6.11 -28.99 17.47
N GLY A 36 5.21 -29.97 17.36
CA GLY A 36 5.48 -31.20 16.63
C GLY A 36 6.63 -32.00 17.26
N ASN A 37 7.50 -32.56 16.42
CA ASN A 37 8.58 -33.47 16.81
C ASN A 37 9.98 -32.83 16.75
N ALA A 38 10.08 -31.51 16.63
CA ALA A 38 11.37 -30.81 16.68
C ALA A 38 12.10 -31.08 18.01
N LYS A 39 13.43 -31.07 17.97
CA LYS A 39 14.26 -30.88 19.15
C LYS A 39 14.63 -29.41 19.25
N ILE A 40 14.63 -28.86 20.46
CA ILE A 40 14.99 -27.46 20.70
C ILE A 40 16.24 -27.35 21.55
N GLN A 41 17.09 -26.40 21.21
CA GLN A 41 18.34 -26.14 21.93
C GLN A 41 18.53 -24.63 22.08
N HIS A 42 18.83 -24.19 23.31
CA HIS A 42 19.32 -22.84 23.53
C HIS A 42 20.79 -22.76 23.13
N ARG A 43 21.14 -21.78 22.29
CA ARG A 43 22.50 -21.53 21.82
C ARG A 43 22.85 -20.04 22.02
N GLU A 44 24.14 -19.77 22.11
CA GLU A 44 24.68 -18.42 22.18
C GLU A 44 25.77 -18.26 21.12
N SER A 45 25.71 -17.17 20.35
CA SER A 45 26.72 -16.82 19.36
C SER A 45 26.90 -15.30 19.33
N GLU A 46 28.16 -14.84 19.39
CA GLU A 46 28.50 -13.41 19.41
C GLU A 46 27.77 -12.57 20.48
N GLY A 47 27.45 -13.18 21.62
CA GLY A 47 26.68 -12.56 22.71
C GLY A 47 25.17 -12.47 22.45
N ASN A 48 24.69 -13.05 21.34
CA ASN A 48 23.28 -13.22 21.04
C ASN A 48 22.78 -14.59 21.50
N LYS A 49 21.64 -14.62 22.19
CA LYS A 49 21.05 -15.86 22.73
C LYS A 49 19.78 -16.20 21.99
N PHE A 50 19.69 -17.43 21.51
CA PHE A 50 18.58 -17.85 20.66
C PHE A 50 18.20 -19.31 20.90
N ILE A 51 17.01 -19.69 20.46
CA ILE A 51 16.60 -21.10 20.44
C ILE A 51 16.65 -21.57 18.99
N VAL A 52 17.23 -22.75 18.81
CA VAL A 52 17.26 -23.48 17.55
C VAL A 52 16.26 -24.63 17.61
N ALA A 53 15.39 -24.71 16.61
CA ALA A 53 14.60 -25.90 16.31
C ALA A 53 15.34 -26.72 15.25
N HIS A 54 15.73 -27.94 15.61
CA HIS A 54 16.50 -28.86 14.77
C HIS A 54 15.88 -30.26 14.75
N SER A 55 16.46 -31.15 13.92
CA SER A 55 15.93 -32.51 13.71
C SER A 55 14.44 -32.50 13.32
N ARG A 56 14.08 -31.57 12.43
CA ARG A 56 12.72 -31.32 11.96
C ARG A 56 12.35 -32.36 10.91
N ASN A 57 11.15 -32.94 10.99
CA ASN A 57 10.63 -33.94 10.04
C ASN A 57 9.41 -33.42 9.28
N GLN A 58 8.70 -32.44 9.83
CA GLN A 58 7.54 -31.79 9.23
C GLN A 58 7.75 -30.27 9.14
N PRO A 59 7.09 -29.57 8.20
CA PRO A 59 7.25 -28.11 8.07
C PRO A 59 6.99 -27.34 9.36
N HIS A 60 6.02 -27.78 10.17
CA HIS A 60 5.64 -27.15 11.43
C HIS A 60 6.49 -27.55 12.64
N ASP A 61 7.41 -28.53 12.51
CA ASP A 61 8.27 -28.94 13.62
C ASP A 61 9.17 -27.75 14.00
N SER A 62 8.91 -27.09 15.14
CA SER A 62 9.70 -25.94 15.58
C SER A 62 9.59 -25.64 17.08
N ILE A 63 9.99 -24.44 17.49
CA ILE A 63 9.75 -23.93 18.85
C ILE A 63 8.32 -23.44 18.99
N SER A 64 7.77 -23.50 20.21
CA SER A 64 6.42 -23.04 20.51
C SER A 64 6.33 -22.26 21.80
N GLN A 65 5.33 -21.39 21.88
CA GLN A 65 4.91 -20.78 23.14
C GLN A 65 3.39 -20.64 23.20
N LYS A 66 2.80 -21.15 24.28
CA LYS A 66 1.38 -20.98 24.57
C LYS A 66 1.10 -19.58 25.10
N THR A 67 0.01 -18.99 24.63
CA THR A 67 -0.49 -17.68 25.03
C THR A 67 -2.01 -17.70 25.14
N TYR A 68 -2.60 -16.58 25.51
CA TYR A 68 -4.04 -16.37 25.52
C TYR A 68 -4.39 -15.13 24.71
N LEU A 69 -5.14 -15.31 23.62
CA LEU A 69 -5.55 -14.24 22.72
C LEU A 69 -6.95 -13.76 23.09
N GLN A 70 -7.21 -12.48 22.87
CA GLN A 70 -8.47 -11.80 23.19
C GLN A 70 -9.07 -11.22 21.92
N ARG A 71 -10.33 -11.57 21.62
CA ARG A 71 -11.08 -11.08 20.44
C ARG A 71 -11.13 -9.57 20.30
N SER A 72 -11.12 -8.84 21.42
CA SER A 72 -11.20 -7.38 21.44
C SER A 72 -9.87 -6.67 21.15
N LYS A 73 -8.78 -7.42 20.97
CA LYS A 73 -7.43 -6.90 20.78
C LYS A 73 -6.96 -7.10 19.34
N LEU A 74 -6.05 -6.21 18.94
CA LEU A 74 -5.25 -6.29 17.73
C LEU A 74 -3.82 -6.62 18.15
N TYR A 75 -3.17 -7.56 17.47
CA TYR A 75 -1.83 -8.02 17.86
C TYR A 75 -0.81 -7.68 16.79
N THR A 76 0.24 -6.96 17.16
CA THR A 76 1.44 -6.84 16.31
C THR A 76 2.45 -7.89 16.71
N PHE A 77 3.02 -8.56 15.73
CA PHE A 77 4.00 -9.61 15.92
C PHE A 77 5.33 -9.23 15.28
N SER A 78 6.42 -9.59 15.94
CA SER A 78 7.74 -9.64 15.32
C SER A 78 8.61 -10.71 15.93
N ALA A 79 9.54 -11.23 15.14
CA ALA A 79 10.61 -12.11 15.58
C ALA A 79 11.82 -11.92 14.66
N TRP A 80 13.02 -12.20 15.17
CA TRP A 80 14.21 -12.32 14.35
C TRP A 80 14.44 -13.79 14.04
N ILE A 81 14.60 -14.09 12.76
CA ILE A 81 14.68 -15.45 12.23
C ILE A 81 15.98 -15.61 11.46
N GLN A 82 16.67 -16.71 11.70
CA GLN A 82 17.81 -17.16 10.92
C GLN A 82 17.61 -18.64 10.57
N VAL A 83 18.23 -19.12 9.49
CA VAL A 83 18.22 -20.55 9.12
C VAL A 83 19.64 -21.10 9.03
N SER A 84 19.80 -22.40 9.23
CA SER A 84 21.14 -23.03 9.19
C SER A 84 21.84 -22.98 7.83
N SER A 85 21.11 -22.96 6.70
CA SER A 85 21.71 -23.07 5.36
C SER A 85 20.95 -22.25 4.32
N SER A 86 21.71 -21.63 3.40
CA SER A 86 21.21 -20.83 2.28
C SER A 86 20.15 -19.82 2.75
N SER A 87 18.96 -19.84 2.17
CA SER A 87 17.79 -19.11 2.62
C SER A 87 16.54 -20.00 2.58
N ALA A 88 15.56 -19.74 3.45
CA ALA A 88 14.28 -20.42 3.40
C ALA A 88 13.13 -19.50 3.83
N PRO A 89 11.95 -19.62 3.22
CA PRO A 89 10.73 -19.03 3.76
C PRO A 89 10.43 -19.58 5.14
N VAL A 90 10.16 -18.69 6.10
CA VAL A 90 9.72 -19.02 7.45
C VAL A 90 8.49 -18.21 7.79
N SER A 91 7.42 -18.88 8.20
CA SER A 91 6.16 -18.27 8.60
C SER A 91 5.94 -18.42 10.11
N ALA A 92 5.34 -17.40 10.73
CA ALA A 92 4.84 -17.48 12.10
C ALA A 92 3.34 -17.76 12.10
N ILE A 93 2.91 -18.74 12.90
CA ILE A 93 1.54 -19.23 12.92
C ILE A 93 1.06 -19.36 14.37
N PHE A 94 -0.19 -19.01 14.62
CA PHE A 94 -0.88 -19.35 15.88
C PHE A 94 -1.89 -20.46 15.64
N LYS A 95 -1.72 -21.57 16.34
CA LYS A 95 -2.78 -22.57 16.49
C LYS A 95 -3.78 -22.04 17.54
N THR A 96 -5.04 -21.86 17.14
CA THR A 96 -6.14 -21.41 18.00
C THR A 96 -7.21 -22.51 18.10
N SER A 97 -8.20 -22.34 18.99
CA SER A 97 -9.36 -23.24 19.04
C SER A 97 -10.20 -23.24 17.76
N SER A 98 -10.11 -22.18 16.94
CA SER A 98 -10.87 -22.02 15.69
C SER A 98 -10.07 -22.35 14.44
N GLY A 99 -8.83 -22.85 14.57
CA GLY A 99 -7.94 -23.16 13.45
C GLY A 99 -6.60 -22.44 13.52
N PHE A 100 -5.94 -22.30 12.37
CA PHE A 100 -4.61 -21.73 12.26
C PHE A 100 -4.68 -20.30 11.73
N VAL A 101 -3.94 -19.40 12.35
CA VAL A 101 -3.83 -18.00 11.94
C VAL A 101 -2.40 -17.74 11.52
N HIS A 102 -2.19 -17.56 10.23
CA HIS A 102 -0.92 -17.06 9.70
C HIS A 102 -0.76 -15.60 10.14
N VAL A 103 0.43 -15.24 10.58
CA VAL A 103 0.70 -13.92 11.18
C VAL A 103 1.59 -13.07 10.30
N GLY A 104 2.53 -13.72 9.60
CA GLY A 104 3.48 -13.11 8.72
C GLY A 104 4.57 -14.11 8.35
N ALA A 105 5.35 -13.76 7.34
CA ALA A 105 6.40 -14.61 6.79
C ALA A 105 7.60 -13.77 6.35
N ILE A 106 8.76 -14.40 6.29
CA ILE A 106 10.02 -13.82 5.83
C ILE A 106 10.79 -14.85 5.00
N VAL A 107 11.68 -14.40 4.13
CA VAL A 107 12.75 -15.26 3.61
C VAL A 107 13.95 -15.08 4.53
N ALA A 108 14.17 -16.06 5.41
CA ALA A 108 15.28 -16.02 6.36
C ALA A 108 16.56 -16.52 5.70
N GLU A 109 17.69 -15.92 6.05
CA GLU A 109 19.00 -16.24 5.48
C GLU A 109 19.89 -16.95 6.52
N SER A 110 20.88 -17.69 6.04
CA SER A 110 21.96 -18.22 6.87
C SER A 110 23.04 -17.17 7.09
N GLY A 111 23.70 -17.22 8.24
CA GLY A 111 24.75 -16.26 8.61
C GLY A 111 24.26 -14.88 9.12
N CYS A 112 22.98 -14.54 8.97
CA CYS A 112 22.41 -13.29 9.49
C CYS A 112 20.94 -13.43 9.91
N TRP A 113 20.43 -12.45 10.64
CA TRP A 113 19.09 -12.41 11.22
C TRP A 113 18.14 -11.56 10.38
N SER A 114 17.05 -12.15 9.91
CA SER A 114 15.98 -11.48 9.16
C SER A 114 14.80 -11.16 10.07
N MET A 115 14.27 -9.93 9.98
CA MET A 115 13.13 -9.52 10.78
C MET A 115 11.81 -10.00 10.15
N LEU A 116 11.15 -10.97 10.78
CA LEU A 116 9.77 -11.34 10.46
C LEU A 116 8.84 -10.35 11.16
N LYS A 117 8.02 -9.63 10.39
CA LYS A 117 6.94 -8.78 10.90
C LYS A 117 5.59 -9.36 10.50
N GLY A 118 4.63 -9.19 11.39
CA GLY A 118 3.29 -9.69 11.16
C GLY A 118 2.27 -9.08 12.12
N GLY A 119 1.08 -9.63 12.07
CA GLY A 119 0.05 -9.30 13.04
C GLY A 119 -1.20 -10.14 12.85
N LEU A 120 -2.07 -10.09 13.85
CA LEU A 120 -3.31 -10.85 13.83
C LEU A 120 -4.47 -10.14 14.52
N THR A 121 -5.64 -10.32 13.90
CA THR A 121 -6.97 -10.20 14.51
C THR A 121 -7.46 -11.60 14.85
N VAL A 122 -8.12 -11.77 16.00
CA VAL A 122 -8.66 -13.08 16.39
C VAL A 122 -10.18 -13.04 16.51
N ASN A 123 -10.82 -14.12 16.06
CA ASN A 123 -12.29 -14.22 16.01
C ASN A 123 -12.91 -14.62 17.35
N ALA A 124 -12.14 -15.23 18.25
CA ALA A 124 -12.56 -15.64 19.59
C ALA A 124 -11.43 -15.46 20.61
N SER A 125 -11.80 -15.19 21.86
CA SER A 125 -10.83 -15.22 22.97
C SER A 125 -10.55 -16.66 23.35
N GLY A 126 -9.29 -17.01 23.60
CA GLY A 126 -8.93 -18.38 23.95
C GLY A 126 -7.44 -18.66 23.98
N PRO A 127 -7.06 -19.87 24.40
CA PRO A 127 -5.68 -20.32 24.31
C PRO A 127 -5.22 -20.38 22.85
N ALA A 128 -3.97 -19.99 22.63
CA ALA A 128 -3.31 -20.14 21.34
C ALA A 128 -1.87 -20.59 21.53
N GLU A 129 -1.28 -21.19 20.51
CA GLU A 129 0.11 -21.64 20.52
C GLU A 129 0.83 -21.09 19.30
N LEU A 130 1.79 -20.18 19.54
CA LEU A 130 2.71 -19.69 18.53
C LEU A 130 3.67 -20.82 18.14
N TYR A 131 3.91 -20.98 16.85
CA TYR A 131 5.01 -21.78 16.30
C TYR A 131 5.48 -21.20 14.97
N PHE A 132 6.60 -21.73 14.46
CA PHE A 132 7.17 -21.35 13.17
C PHE A 132 7.13 -22.52 12.19
N GLU A 133 6.98 -22.22 10.90
CA GLU A 133 6.91 -23.20 9.83
C GLU A 133 7.90 -22.87 8.71
N SER A 134 8.55 -23.89 8.16
CA SER A 134 9.29 -23.80 6.90
C SER A 134 9.18 -25.11 6.13
N GLU A 135 8.79 -25.05 4.86
CA GLU A 135 8.69 -26.23 3.98
C GLU A 135 10.01 -26.96 3.81
N ASN A 136 11.12 -26.22 3.86
CA ASN A 136 12.44 -26.83 3.88
C ASN A 136 12.71 -27.40 5.27
N THR A 137 12.43 -28.69 5.46
CA THR A 137 12.67 -29.40 6.73
C THR A 137 14.14 -29.71 6.96
N SER A 138 14.99 -29.60 5.92
CA SER A 138 16.44 -29.81 6.05
C SER A 138 17.16 -28.68 6.79
N VAL A 139 16.55 -27.49 6.87
CA VAL A 139 17.11 -26.36 7.63
C VAL A 139 16.64 -26.36 9.08
N GLU A 140 17.56 -26.12 9.99
CA GLU A 140 17.23 -25.68 11.36
C GLU A 140 16.66 -24.24 11.33
N ILE A 141 15.70 -23.95 12.21
CA ILE A 141 15.10 -22.60 12.38
C ILE A 141 15.64 -22.00 13.68
N PHE A 142 16.24 -20.82 13.59
CA PHE A 142 16.76 -20.07 14.73
C PHE A 142 15.83 -18.89 15.00
N VAL A 143 15.44 -18.70 16.26
CA VAL A 143 14.49 -17.64 16.64
C VAL A 143 15.04 -16.86 17.82
N ASP A 144 14.90 -15.54 17.73
CA ASP A 144 15.25 -14.61 18.79
C ASP A 144 14.34 -13.36 18.79
N SER A 145 14.37 -12.62 19.88
CA SER A 145 13.81 -11.27 20.02
C SER A 145 12.35 -11.21 19.58
N ILE A 146 11.54 -12.11 20.16
CA ILE A 146 10.14 -12.32 19.81
C ILE A 146 9.25 -11.33 20.56
N SER A 147 8.28 -10.75 19.86
CA SER A 147 7.28 -9.85 20.41
C SER A 147 5.89 -10.19 19.93
N LEU A 148 4.93 -10.17 20.86
CA LEU A 148 3.51 -10.18 20.58
C LEU A 148 2.85 -9.10 21.42
N GLN A 149 2.55 -7.95 20.81
CA GLN A 149 2.01 -6.81 21.54
C GLN A 149 0.51 -6.64 21.26
N PRO A 150 -0.36 -6.77 22.29
CA PRO A 150 -1.78 -6.45 22.15
C PRO A 150 -2.03 -4.94 22.20
N PHE A 151 -2.94 -4.49 21.35
CA PHE A 151 -3.50 -3.15 21.33
C PHE A 151 -5.02 -3.22 21.40
N THR A 152 -5.64 -2.27 22.10
CA THR A 152 -7.08 -2.02 21.97
C THR A 152 -7.36 -1.30 20.64
N ARG A 153 -8.58 -1.43 20.13
CA ARG A 153 -9.05 -0.62 18.99
C ARG A 153 -8.87 0.88 19.23
N LYS A 154 -9.09 1.37 20.46
CA LYS A 154 -8.87 2.78 20.82
C LYS A 154 -7.40 3.20 20.65
N GLN A 155 -6.45 2.38 21.13
CA GLN A 155 -5.02 2.65 20.95
C GLN A 155 -4.64 2.64 19.46
N TRP A 156 -5.16 1.68 18.69
CA TRP A 156 -4.90 1.59 17.26
C TRP A 156 -5.43 2.81 16.48
N ASN A 157 -6.68 3.18 16.73
CA ASN A 157 -7.29 4.36 16.10
C ASN A 157 -6.55 5.65 16.50
N SER A 158 -6.12 5.76 17.76
CA SER A 158 -5.30 6.88 18.21
C SER A 158 -3.98 6.96 17.47
N HIS A 159 -3.31 5.81 17.23
CA HIS A 159 -2.09 5.74 16.44
C HIS A 159 -2.34 6.14 14.97
N GLN A 160 -3.43 5.66 14.36
CA GLN A 160 -3.82 6.05 13.00
C GLN A 160 -4.01 7.57 12.90
N GLN A 161 -4.74 8.19 13.84
CA GLN A 161 -4.94 9.64 13.84
C GLN A 161 -3.63 10.40 14.01
N GLN A 162 -2.77 9.99 14.96
CA GLN A 162 -1.45 10.61 15.15
C GLN A 162 -0.58 10.50 13.89
N SER A 163 -0.66 9.36 13.20
CA SER A 163 0.05 9.16 11.94
C SER A 163 -0.50 10.11 10.87
N ILE A 164 -1.82 10.22 10.70
CA ILE A 164 -2.47 11.14 9.75
C ILE A 164 -2.05 12.59 10.03
N GLU A 165 -2.15 13.05 11.28
CA GLU A 165 -1.73 14.39 11.68
C GLU A 165 -0.27 14.67 11.34
N LYS A 166 0.59 13.65 11.43
CA LYS A 166 2.02 13.78 11.13
C LYS A 166 2.36 13.71 9.65
N VAL A 167 1.66 12.88 8.87
CA VAL A 167 2.10 12.47 7.52
C VAL A 167 1.20 13.00 6.40
N ARG A 168 -0.01 13.47 6.74
CA ARG A 168 -0.99 14.01 5.79
C ARG A 168 -1.27 15.49 6.00
N LYS A 169 -0.79 16.06 7.11
CA LYS A 169 -1.03 17.45 7.47
C LYS A 169 0.26 18.16 7.83
N THR A 170 0.25 19.48 7.66
CA THR A 170 1.32 20.39 8.07
C THR A 170 0.72 21.54 8.85
N ASN A 171 1.38 21.95 9.93
CA ASN A 171 1.02 23.15 10.67
C ASN A 171 1.52 24.38 9.89
N VAL A 172 0.58 25.23 9.51
CA VAL A 172 0.83 26.48 8.79
C VAL A 172 0.67 27.63 9.78
N ARG A 173 1.66 28.52 9.80
CA ARG A 173 1.62 29.78 10.54
C ARG A 173 1.67 30.94 9.56
N ILE A 174 0.66 31.80 9.62
CA ILE A 174 0.55 33.00 8.79
C ILE A 174 0.69 34.21 9.70
N GLN A 175 1.58 35.13 9.35
CA GLN A 175 1.69 36.43 10.02
C GLN A 175 1.17 37.53 9.10
N ALA A 176 0.15 38.26 9.55
CA ALA A 176 -0.29 39.49 8.92
C ALA A 176 0.42 40.67 9.58
N VAL A 177 1.09 41.48 8.76
CA VAL A 177 1.77 42.71 9.19
C VAL A 177 1.42 43.87 8.27
N THR A 178 1.52 45.10 8.77
CA THR A 178 1.49 46.31 7.94
C THR A 178 2.72 46.37 7.05
N GLU A 179 2.73 47.30 6.09
CA GLU A 179 3.91 47.59 5.26
C GLU A 179 5.17 47.92 6.10
N GLN A 180 5.00 48.59 7.25
CA GLN A 180 6.08 48.91 8.18
C GLN A 180 6.51 47.71 9.06
N GLY A 181 5.93 46.54 8.85
CA GLY A 181 6.22 45.31 9.60
C GLY A 181 5.54 45.22 10.96
N ASN A 182 4.60 46.11 11.27
CA ASN A 182 3.87 46.06 12.54
C ASN A 182 2.81 44.95 12.50
N PRO A 183 2.67 44.13 13.57
CA PRO A 183 1.63 43.13 13.64
C PRO A 183 0.22 43.68 13.46
N LEU A 184 -0.61 42.99 12.67
CA LEU A 184 -2.03 43.28 12.53
C LEU A 184 -2.84 42.30 13.38
N GLU A 185 -3.27 42.75 14.56
CA GLU A 185 -4.23 42.02 15.40
C GLU A 185 -5.62 42.03 14.77
N ASN A 186 -6.42 40.96 14.97
CA ASN A 186 -7.79 40.85 14.48
C ASN A 186 -7.96 40.89 12.94
N ALA A 187 -6.89 40.66 12.18
CA ALA A 187 -6.99 40.41 10.74
C ALA A 187 -7.68 39.08 10.51
N THR A 188 -8.75 39.09 9.71
CA THR A 188 -9.49 37.88 9.35
C THR A 188 -8.72 37.13 8.29
N ILE A 189 -8.41 35.85 8.55
CA ILE A 189 -7.78 34.93 7.62
C ILE A 189 -8.79 33.87 7.19
N ILE A 190 -8.86 33.61 5.89
CA ILE A 190 -9.61 32.52 5.27
C ILE A 190 -8.63 31.72 4.41
N ILE A 191 -8.52 30.41 4.67
CA ILE A 191 -7.70 29.48 3.89
C ILE A 191 -8.62 28.45 3.26
N GLN A 192 -8.80 28.55 1.94
CA GLN A 192 -9.69 27.70 1.16
C GLN A 192 -8.88 26.68 0.37
N GLN A 193 -9.13 25.39 0.58
CA GLN A 193 -8.51 24.33 -0.23
C GLN A 193 -9.05 24.38 -1.66
N LYS A 194 -8.13 24.29 -2.63
CA LYS A 194 -8.41 24.27 -4.07
C LYS A 194 -8.18 22.89 -4.67
N ALA A 195 -7.16 22.17 -4.22
CA ALA A 195 -6.89 20.80 -4.65
C ALA A 195 -6.28 19.98 -3.50
N PRO A 196 -6.74 18.73 -3.27
CA PRO A 196 -6.10 17.85 -2.31
C PRO A 196 -4.79 17.27 -2.86
N GLY A 197 -3.80 17.10 -1.99
CA GLY A 197 -2.48 16.58 -2.36
C GLY A 197 -2.36 15.05 -2.34
N PHE A 198 -3.41 14.32 -1.97
CA PHE A 198 -3.41 12.86 -1.89
C PHE A 198 -4.27 12.24 -3.02
N PRO A 199 -3.68 11.52 -3.98
CA PRO A 199 -4.40 10.79 -5.02
C PRO A 199 -5.39 9.78 -4.44
N PHE A 200 -6.67 10.01 -4.71
CA PHE A 200 -7.76 9.10 -4.36
C PHE A 200 -8.69 8.95 -5.55
N GLY A 201 -9.13 7.72 -5.82
CA GLY A 201 -9.83 7.40 -7.05
C GLY A 201 -10.68 6.14 -7.00
N VAL A 202 -11.44 5.95 -8.08
CA VAL A 202 -12.21 4.74 -8.35
C VAL A 202 -11.96 4.35 -9.81
N ALA A 203 -11.89 3.05 -10.09
CA ALA A 203 -11.85 2.54 -11.44
C ALA A 203 -13.11 2.96 -12.24
N ILE A 204 -12.95 3.14 -13.54
CA ILE A 204 -14.05 3.35 -14.49
C ILE A 204 -13.95 2.34 -15.63
N ASN A 205 -15.02 2.24 -16.42
CA ASN A 205 -15.05 1.42 -17.63
C ASN A 205 -15.84 2.15 -18.72
N LYS A 206 -15.90 1.57 -19.91
CA LYS A 206 -16.53 2.16 -21.10
C LYS A 206 -18.01 2.56 -20.91
N ASN A 207 -18.72 2.02 -19.92
CA ASN A 207 -20.12 2.39 -19.67
C ASN A 207 -20.26 3.87 -19.28
N ILE A 208 -19.22 4.49 -18.72
CA ILE A 208 -19.23 5.92 -18.39
C ILE A 208 -19.34 6.80 -19.64
N LEU A 209 -18.90 6.32 -20.80
CA LEU A 209 -18.87 7.11 -22.04
C LEU A 209 -20.27 7.44 -22.57
N THR A 210 -21.25 6.57 -22.32
CA THR A 210 -22.63 6.70 -22.84
C THR A 210 -23.66 6.94 -21.75
N ASN A 211 -23.29 6.84 -20.48
CA ASN A 211 -24.19 7.01 -19.34
C ASN A 211 -23.94 8.35 -18.62
N THR A 212 -24.75 9.36 -18.92
CA THR A 212 -24.66 10.70 -18.30
C THR A 212 -24.85 10.68 -16.79
N ALA A 213 -25.69 9.78 -16.25
CA ALA A 213 -25.86 9.66 -14.81
C ALA A 213 -24.58 9.11 -14.13
N TYR A 214 -23.87 8.19 -14.79
CA TYR A 214 -22.56 7.71 -14.34
C TYR A 214 -21.52 8.83 -14.37
N GLN A 215 -21.45 9.61 -15.46
CA GLN A 215 -20.54 10.76 -15.58
C GLN A 215 -20.78 11.77 -14.45
N ASN A 216 -22.05 12.14 -14.23
CA ASN A 216 -22.43 13.10 -13.19
C ASN A 216 -22.10 12.59 -11.79
N TRP A 217 -22.41 11.31 -11.49
CA TRP A 217 -22.05 10.71 -10.21
C TRP A 217 -20.54 10.74 -10.00
N PHE A 218 -19.75 10.24 -10.96
CA PHE A 218 -18.31 10.12 -10.84
C PHE A 218 -17.62 11.48 -10.68
N THR A 219 -18.02 12.47 -11.48
CA THR A 219 -17.41 13.82 -11.48
C THR A 219 -17.87 14.70 -10.33
N SER A 220 -18.97 14.35 -9.65
CA SER A 220 -19.39 15.02 -8.41
C SER A 220 -18.55 14.65 -7.18
N LYS A 221 -17.77 13.56 -7.26
CA LYS A 221 -16.95 13.04 -6.16
C LYS A 221 -15.54 13.62 -6.22
N PRO A 222 -14.79 13.64 -5.10
CA PRO A 222 -13.42 14.16 -5.06
C PRO A 222 -12.38 13.20 -5.69
N PHE A 223 -12.75 12.43 -6.71
CA PHE A 223 -11.83 11.51 -7.38
C PHE A 223 -10.87 12.28 -8.28
N LYS A 224 -9.57 12.10 -8.06
CA LYS A 224 -8.48 12.79 -8.80
C LYS A 224 -7.60 11.83 -9.61
N VAL A 225 -7.79 10.55 -9.43
CA VAL A 225 -7.13 9.50 -10.21
C VAL A 225 -8.14 8.42 -10.56
N THR A 226 -7.93 7.74 -11.69
CA THR A 226 -8.72 6.58 -12.10
C THR A 226 -7.83 5.56 -12.81
N THR A 227 -8.38 4.37 -13.01
CA THR A 227 -7.81 3.28 -13.80
C THR A 227 -8.96 2.66 -14.59
N PHE A 228 -8.66 1.98 -15.70
CA PHE A 228 -9.68 1.34 -16.53
C PHE A 228 -9.75 -0.15 -16.21
N GLU A 229 -10.96 -0.70 -16.06
CA GLU A 229 -11.12 -2.10 -15.66
C GLU A 229 -10.53 -3.08 -16.68
N ASP A 230 -10.80 -2.83 -17.97
CA ASP A 230 -10.51 -3.79 -19.04
C ASP A 230 -9.94 -3.13 -20.30
N GLU A 231 -10.22 -1.83 -20.50
CA GLU A 231 -10.07 -1.16 -21.79
C GLU A 231 -8.62 -0.99 -22.25
N MET A 232 -7.65 -1.13 -21.35
CA MET A 232 -6.21 -1.10 -21.66
C MET A 232 -5.56 -2.49 -21.62
N LYS A 233 -6.25 -3.55 -21.19
CA LYS A 233 -5.67 -4.90 -21.10
C LYS A 233 -5.45 -5.51 -22.49
N TRP A 234 -4.41 -6.33 -22.63
CA TRP A 234 -3.95 -6.80 -23.95
C TRP A 234 -5.02 -7.62 -24.68
N TYR A 235 -5.73 -8.50 -23.98
CA TYR A 235 -6.83 -9.27 -24.57
C TYR A 235 -7.97 -8.40 -25.11
N THR A 236 -8.16 -7.20 -24.56
CA THR A 236 -9.17 -6.24 -25.02
C THR A 236 -8.69 -5.50 -26.26
N THR A 237 -7.44 -5.04 -26.26
CA THR A 237 -6.93 -4.13 -27.30
C THR A 237 -6.33 -4.86 -28.49
N GLU A 238 -5.93 -6.12 -28.38
CA GLU A 238 -5.40 -6.92 -29.51
C GLU A 238 -5.86 -8.39 -29.41
N PRO A 239 -7.17 -8.67 -29.54
CA PRO A 239 -7.69 -10.03 -29.44
C PRO A 239 -7.21 -10.94 -30.59
N SER A 240 -6.78 -10.37 -31.71
CA SER A 240 -6.19 -11.08 -32.85
C SER A 240 -4.86 -10.43 -33.26
N PRO A 241 -3.86 -11.20 -33.73
CA PRO A 241 -2.52 -10.66 -34.02
C PRO A 241 -2.59 -9.48 -35.00
N GLY A 242 -2.08 -8.33 -34.58
CA GLY A 242 -2.02 -7.12 -35.40
C GLY A 242 -3.33 -6.36 -35.59
N GLN A 243 -4.43 -6.81 -34.99
CA GLN A 243 -5.72 -6.11 -35.01
C GLN A 243 -5.90 -5.35 -33.70
N GLU A 244 -5.30 -4.16 -33.64
CA GLU A 244 -5.33 -3.30 -32.46
C GLU A 244 -6.58 -2.39 -32.46
N ASP A 245 -7.32 -2.36 -31.36
CA ASP A 245 -8.42 -1.41 -31.11
C ASP A 245 -8.28 -0.76 -29.73
N TYR A 246 -7.98 0.55 -29.74
CA TYR A 246 -7.84 1.39 -28.56
C TYR A 246 -8.99 2.39 -28.41
N SER A 247 -10.04 2.30 -29.23
CA SER A 247 -11.10 3.32 -29.31
C SER A 247 -11.78 3.60 -27.96
N ALA A 248 -12.06 2.56 -27.18
CA ALA A 248 -12.65 2.70 -25.85
C ALA A 248 -11.68 3.35 -24.85
N ALA A 249 -10.42 2.92 -24.82
CA ALA A 249 -9.40 3.50 -23.95
C ALA A 249 -9.09 4.97 -24.31
N ASP A 250 -9.02 5.30 -25.60
CA ASP A 250 -8.83 6.67 -26.08
C ASP A 250 -9.96 7.59 -25.60
N ALA A 251 -11.21 7.14 -25.73
CA ALA A 251 -12.37 7.88 -25.27
C ALA A 251 -12.37 8.07 -23.73
N LEU A 252 -11.94 7.06 -22.97
CA LEU A 252 -11.83 7.15 -21.51
C LEU A 252 -10.70 8.08 -21.07
N VAL A 253 -9.54 8.07 -21.74
CA VAL A 253 -8.45 9.04 -21.48
C VAL A 253 -8.94 10.45 -21.77
N GLN A 254 -9.67 10.66 -22.87
CA GLN A 254 -10.23 11.97 -23.19
C GLN A 254 -11.26 12.43 -22.16
N PHE A 255 -12.13 11.54 -21.69
CA PHE A 255 -13.07 11.82 -20.59
C PHE A 255 -12.32 12.23 -19.32
N ALA A 256 -11.32 11.45 -18.89
CA ALA A 256 -10.53 11.74 -17.71
C ALA A 256 -9.81 13.11 -17.81
N LYS A 257 -9.22 13.40 -18.98
CA LYS A 257 -8.57 14.68 -19.27
C LYS A 257 -9.55 15.87 -19.19
N GLN A 258 -10.75 15.74 -19.75
CA GLN A 258 -11.78 16.79 -19.69
C GLN A 258 -12.18 17.13 -18.25
N HIS A 259 -12.15 16.14 -17.35
CA HIS A 259 -12.50 16.30 -15.94
C HIS A 259 -11.30 16.48 -15.00
N GLN A 260 -10.09 16.66 -15.55
CA GLN A 260 -8.84 16.83 -14.77
C GLN A 260 -8.57 15.66 -13.81
N ILE A 261 -8.81 14.44 -14.29
CA ILE A 261 -8.60 13.20 -13.55
C ILE A 261 -7.38 12.50 -14.15
N ALA A 262 -6.39 12.19 -13.32
CA ALA A 262 -5.21 11.46 -13.75
C ALA A 262 -5.55 9.99 -14.03
N VAL A 263 -4.84 9.37 -14.98
CA VAL A 263 -5.07 7.96 -15.35
C VAL A 263 -3.85 7.13 -14.97
N ARG A 264 -4.08 5.99 -14.31
CA ARG A 264 -3.12 4.88 -14.21
C ARG A 264 -3.39 3.94 -15.39
N GLY A 265 -2.36 3.63 -16.16
CA GLY A 265 -2.44 2.64 -17.23
C GLY A 265 -2.38 1.24 -16.65
N HIS A 266 -3.44 0.46 -16.87
CA HIS A 266 -3.59 -0.90 -16.34
C HIS A 266 -4.07 -1.85 -17.46
N ASN A 267 -3.25 -2.78 -17.94
CA ASN A 267 -1.83 -3.00 -17.66
C ASN A 267 -1.08 -3.30 -18.97
N VAL A 268 0.26 -3.27 -18.93
CA VAL A 268 1.09 -3.56 -20.11
C VAL A 268 1.15 -5.07 -20.33
N PHE A 269 1.63 -5.81 -19.33
CA PHE A 269 1.74 -7.26 -19.30
C PHE A 269 1.08 -7.83 -18.04
N TRP A 270 0.19 -8.80 -18.22
CA TRP A 270 -0.39 -9.58 -17.14
C TRP A 270 0.22 -10.97 -17.16
N GLU A 271 0.80 -11.43 -16.06
CA GLU A 271 1.56 -12.69 -16.04
C GLU A 271 0.68 -13.94 -15.95
N ASP A 272 -0.60 -13.81 -15.62
CA ASP A 272 -1.52 -14.95 -15.59
C ASP A 272 -1.82 -15.45 -17.02
N PRO A 273 -1.49 -16.72 -17.35
CA PRO A 273 -1.80 -17.33 -18.64
C PRO A 273 -3.29 -17.30 -19.01
N HIS A 274 -4.19 -17.26 -18.03
CA HIS A 274 -5.64 -17.24 -18.25
C HIS A 274 -6.09 -16.00 -19.03
N TYR A 275 -5.43 -14.87 -18.81
CA TYR A 275 -5.77 -13.59 -19.44
C TYR A 275 -4.98 -13.31 -20.72
N GLN A 276 -4.23 -14.29 -21.23
CA GLN A 276 -3.51 -14.14 -22.50
C GLN A 276 -4.39 -14.55 -23.68
N ALA A 277 -4.37 -13.75 -24.75
CA ALA A 277 -5.03 -14.12 -25.99
C ALA A 277 -4.46 -15.44 -26.54
N GLY A 278 -5.32 -16.33 -27.05
CA GLY A 278 -4.91 -17.67 -27.47
C GLY A 278 -3.80 -17.70 -28.52
N TRP A 279 -3.66 -16.65 -29.34
CA TRP A 279 -2.60 -16.53 -30.33
C TRP A 279 -1.22 -16.26 -29.71
N LEU A 280 -1.12 -15.67 -28.51
CA LEU A 280 0.15 -15.52 -27.80
C LEU A 280 0.68 -16.87 -27.30
N ASN A 281 -0.21 -17.80 -26.99
CA ASN A 281 0.17 -19.13 -26.51
C ASN A 281 0.91 -19.94 -27.57
N SER A 282 0.58 -19.77 -28.86
CA SER A 282 1.23 -20.49 -29.96
C SER A 282 2.58 -19.90 -30.40
N LEU A 283 2.92 -18.68 -29.97
CA LEU A 283 4.20 -18.06 -30.26
C LEU A 283 5.31 -18.56 -29.32
N SER A 284 6.54 -18.62 -29.83
CA SER A 284 7.75 -18.97 -29.09
C SER A 284 8.98 -18.20 -29.61
N GLY A 285 10.05 -18.18 -28.81
CA GLY A 285 11.34 -17.58 -29.19
C GLY A 285 11.20 -16.11 -29.63
N GLN A 286 11.82 -15.79 -30.77
CA GLN A 286 11.85 -14.42 -31.28
C GLN A 286 10.46 -13.87 -31.61
N GLN A 287 9.56 -14.70 -32.16
CA GLN A 287 8.20 -14.24 -32.53
C GLN A 287 7.40 -13.77 -31.30
N PHE A 288 7.55 -14.48 -30.17
CA PHE A 288 6.92 -14.08 -28.91
C PHE A 288 7.55 -12.80 -28.35
N SER A 289 8.88 -12.69 -28.41
CA SER A 289 9.61 -11.50 -27.97
C SER A 289 9.23 -10.26 -28.80
N ASP A 290 9.08 -10.42 -30.11
CA ASP A 290 8.65 -9.36 -31.03
C ASP A 290 7.21 -8.92 -30.72
N ALA A 291 6.31 -9.86 -30.42
CA ALA A 291 4.94 -9.55 -30.02
C ALA A 291 4.89 -8.77 -28.69
N ALA A 292 5.67 -9.18 -27.68
CA ALA A 292 5.77 -8.46 -26.41
C ALA A 292 6.33 -7.04 -26.60
N ASN A 293 7.40 -6.89 -27.39
CA ASN A 293 7.96 -5.57 -27.68
C ASN A 293 6.98 -4.70 -28.47
N LYS A 294 6.25 -5.27 -29.44
CA LYS A 294 5.22 -4.54 -30.19
C LYS A 294 4.10 -4.06 -29.27
N ARG A 295 3.62 -4.92 -28.36
CA ARG A 295 2.61 -4.57 -27.36
C ARG A 295 3.04 -3.36 -26.54
N LEU A 296 4.23 -3.40 -25.96
CA LEU A 296 4.75 -2.31 -25.13
C LEU A 296 4.81 -1.01 -25.93
N ASN A 297 5.39 -1.04 -27.13
CA ASN A 297 5.51 0.15 -27.97
C ASN A 297 4.15 0.70 -28.43
N SER A 298 3.18 -0.17 -28.72
CA SER A 298 1.84 0.24 -29.11
C SER A 298 1.13 0.97 -27.97
N ILE A 299 0.98 0.32 -26.80
CA ILE A 299 0.19 0.89 -25.70
C ILE A 299 0.90 2.06 -25.01
N MET A 300 2.18 1.90 -24.65
CA MET A 300 2.91 2.96 -23.94
C MET A 300 3.26 4.12 -24.87
N GLY A 301 3.57 3.84 -26.15
CA GLY A 301 3.80 4.89 -27.14
C GLY A 301 2.54 5.73 -27.38
N ARG A 302 1.36 5.11 -27.42
CA ARG A 302 0.08 5.80 -27.61
C ARG A 302 -0.28 6.75 -26.46
N TYR A 303 -0.07 6.31 -25.22
CA TYR A 303 -0.49 7.07 -24.03
C TYR A 303 0.66 7.79 -23.31
N LYS A 304 1.83 7.90 -23.96
CA LYS A 304 2.98 8.65 -23.44
C LYS A 304 2.57 10.05 -22.98
N GLY A 305 2.84 10.39 -21.72
CA GLY A 305 2.50 11.68 -21.12
C GLY A 305 0.99 11.93 -20.91
N GLN A 306 0.14 10.93 -21.13
CA GLN A 306 -1.31 10.99 -20.87
C GLN A 306 -1.71 10.19 -19.62
N VAL A 307 -0.83 9.32 -19.14
CA VAL A 307 -0.99 8.57 -17.89
C VAL A 307 0.09 8.97 -16.89
N ILE A 308 -0.21 8.89 -15.59
CA ILE A 308 0.76 9.20 -14.52
C ILE A 308 1.57 7.98 -14.08
N ALA A 309 1.10 6.78 -14.43
CA ALA A 309 1.66 5.51 -14.01
C ALA A 309 1.29 4.39 -14.97
N TRP A 310 2.10 3.33 -14.97
CA TRP A 310 1.84 2.07 -15.66
C TRP A 310 2.01 0.90 -14.70
N ASP A 311 1.02 0.03 -14.63
CA ASP A 311 1.22 -1.34 -14.14
C ASP A 311 1.93 -2.11 -15.27
N VAL A 312 3.26 -2.24 -15.16
CA VAL A 312 4.10 -2.83 -16.23
C VAL A 312 3.95 -4.35 -16.22
N SER A 313 4.12 -4.96 -15.06
CA SER A 313 3.89 -6.38 -14.82
C SER A 313 2.82 -6.53 -13.75
N ASN A 314 1.71 -7.19 -14.09
CA ASN A 314 0.62 -7.54 -13.19
C ASN A 314 0.76 -9.00 -12.74
N GLU A 315 0.65 -9.25 -11.44
CA GLU A 315 0.59 -10.58 -10.80
C GLU A 315 1.83 -11.47 -11.01
N ASN A 316 3.02 -10.84 -11.07
CA ASN A 316 4.28 -11.53 -11.36
C ASN A 316 4.90 -12.26 -10.15
N LEU A 317 4.25 -12.23 -8.99
CA LEU A 317 4.61 -13.09 -7.85
C LEU A 317 3.92 -14.45 -7.91
N HIS A 318 2.70 -14.50 -8.44
CA HIS A 318 1.91 -15.72 -8.57
C HIS A 318 2.16 -16.42 -9.91
N PHE A 319 2.41 -15.64 -10.96
CA PHE A 319 2.58 -16.15 -12.31
C PHE A 319 3.85 -15.64 -13.00
N ASN A 320 4.26 -16.34 -14.05
CA ASN A 320 5.50 -16.10 -14.76
C ASN A 320 5.38 -16.39 -16.27
N PHE A 321 4.22 -16.12 -16.87
CA PHE A 321 3.96 -16.45 -18.27
C PHE A 321 5.05 -15.95 -19.22
N PHE A 322 5.43 -14.67 -19.11
CA PHE A 322 6.43 -14.09 -19.98
C PHE A 322 7.84 -14.62 -19.67
N GLU A 323 8.19 -14.74 -18.38
CA GLU A 323 9.48 -15.28 -17.95
C GLU A 323 9.67 -16.75 -18.37
N SER A 324 8.61 -17.54 -18.40
CA SER A 324 8.64 -18.94 -18.85
C SER A 324 8.94 -19.08 -20.34
N LYS A 325 8.60 -18.07 -21.15
CA LYS A 325 8.76 -18.07 -22.61
C LYS A 325 9.98 -17.30 -23.11
N MET A 326 10.37 -16.24 -22.41
CA MET A 326 11.46 -15.34 -22.79
C MET A 326 12.71 -15.48 -21.91
N GLY A 327 12.59 -16.15 -20.76
CA GLY A 327 13.66 -16.32 -19.78
C GLY A 327 13.40 -15.54 -18.49
N ALA A 328 14.09 -15.92 -17.41
CA ALA A 328 13.85 -15.40 -16.07
C ALA A 328 14.07 -13.88 -15.91
N THR A 329 14.72 -13.21 -16.87
CA THR A 329 14.95 -11.76 -16.86
C THR A 329 13.88 -10.96 -17.59
N ALA A 330 12.90 -11.61 -18.24
CA ALA A 330 11.92 -10.95 -19.10
C ALA A 330 11.18 -9.81 -18.39
N SER A 331 10.70 -10.04 -17.17
CA SER A 331 10.03 -9.00 -16.39
C SER A 331 10.95 -7.82 -16.12
N ALA A 332 12.23 -8.04 -15.84
CA ALA A 332 13.18 -6.94 -15.64
C ALA A 332 13.48 -6.16 -16.93
N GLU A 333 13.52 -6.85 -18.07
CA GLU A 333 13.66 -6.25 -19.40
C GLU A 333 12.48 -5.34 -19.75
N PHE A 334 11.26 -5.71 -19.34
CA PHE A 334 10.06 -4.90 -19.58
C PHE A 334 10.14 -3.53 -18.92
N TYR A 335 10.73 -3.40 -17.73
CA TYR A 335 10.90 -2.09 -17.07
C TYR A 335 11.97 -1.24 -17.78
N ASN A 336 12.99 -1.88 -18.36
CA ASN A 336 13.99 -1.19 -19.17
C ASN A 336 13.38 -0.69 -20.49
N TRP A 337 12.47 -1.46 -21.10
CA TRP A 337 11.73 -1.03 -22.28
C TRP A 337 10.72 0.07 -21.94
N ALA A 338 9.96 -0.10 -20.85
CA ALA A 338 8.94 0.83 -20.41
C ALA A 338 9.54 2.21 -20.08
N SER A 339 10.66 2.25 -19.34
CA SER A 339 11.34 3.50 -19.01
C SER A 339 11.90 4.25 -20.22
N LYS A 340 12.19 3.53 -21.33
CA LYS A 340 12.58 4.15 -22.61
C LYS A 340 11.37 4.65 -23.41
N ALA A 341 10.24 3.94 -23.32
CA ALA A 341 9.01 4.33 -23.99
C ALA A 341 8.41 5.60 -23.35
N ASP A 342 8.29 5.62 -22.03
CA ASP A 342 7.78 6.74 -21.24
C ASP A 342 8.60 6.92 -19.94
N ASP A 343 9.42 7.96 -19.89
CA ASP A 343 10.24 8.34 -18.73
C ASP A 343 9.51 9.28 -17.75
N THR A 344 8.27 9.67 -18.08
CA THR A 344 7.44 10.56 -17.26
C THR A 344 6.55 9.77 -16.29
N ALA A 345 6.04 8.62 -16.71
CA ALA A 345 5.19 7.75 -15.91
C ALA A 345 5.98 6.96 -14.84
N THR A 346 5.33 6.71 -13.70
CA THR A 346 5.86 5.79 -12.67
C THR A 346 5.53 4.34 -13.03
N LEU A 347 6.49 3.43 -12.92
CA LEU A 347 6.38 2.02 -13.33
C LEU A 347 6.10 1.14 -12.10
N PHE A 348 4.94 0.53 -12.06
CA PHE A 348 4.48 -0.32 -10.94
C PHE A 348 4.68 -1.80 -11.26
N LEU A 349 5.23 -2.51 -10.29
CA LEU A 349 4.92 -3.93 -10.08
C LEU A 349 3.57 -3.96 -9.37
N ASN A 350 2.57 -4.67 -9.89
CA ASN A 350 1.24 -4.70 -9.29
C ASN A 350 0.88 -6.15 -8.97
N ASP A 351 0.46 -6.42 -7.73
CA ASP A 351 0.17 -7.79 -7.28
C ASP A 351 -0.85 -7.81 -6.15
N TYR A 352 -1.54 -8.95 -6.00
CA TYR A 352 -2.54 -9.20 -4.96
C TYR A 352 -1.96 -10.03 -3.80
N ASN A 353 -2.79 -10.26 -2.78
CA ASN A 353 -2.56 -11.08 -1.57
C ASN A 353 -1.39 -10.68 -0.66
N THR A 354 -0.54 -9.74 -1.08
CA THR A 354 0.64 -9.28 -0.34
C THR A 354 0.28 -8.70 1.03
N ILE A 355 -0.84 -8.00 1.14
CA ILE A 355 -1.35 -7.41 2.39
C ILE A 355 -2.70 -8.01 2.85
N GLU A 356 -3.33 -8.80 1.99
CA GLU A 356 -4.66 -9.35 2.16
C GLU A 356 -4.62 -10.70 2.85
N GLU A 357 -3.74 -11.60 2.40
CA GLU A 357 -3.75 -13.01 2.77
C GLU A 357 -2.38 -13.43 3.32
N SER A 358 -2.19 -13.31 4.63
CA SER A 358 -0.95 -13.71 5.32
C SER A 358 -0.53 -15.18 5.16
N GLY A 359 -1.45 -16.03 4.68
CA GLY A 359 -1.20 -17.45 4.39
C GLY A 359 -0.75 -17.70 2.96
N ASP A 360 -0.85 -16.72 2.07
CA ASP A 360 -0.36 -16.83 0.70
C ASP A 360 1.18 -16.80 0.72
N LYS A 361 1.79 -17.92 0.31
CA LYS A 361 3.24 -18.10 0.38
C LYS A 361 3.95 -17.47 -0.81
N ASP A 362 3.25 -17.12 -1.89
CA ASP A 362 3.85 -16.64 -3.13
C ASP A 362 4.02 -15.13 -3.14
N SER A 363 3.06 -14.41 -2.55
CA SER A 363 3.04 -12.95 -2.49
C SER A 363 3.48 -12.35 -1.14
N ILE A 364 4.12 -13.12 -0.26
CA ILE A 364 4.62 -12.55 1.01
C ILE A 364 5.48 -11.30 0.77
N PRO A 365 5.45 -10.28 1.64
CA PRO A 365 6.17 -9.02 1.42
C PRO A 365 7.67 -9.18 1.11
N ALA A 366 8.30 -10.21 1.67
CA ALA A 366 9.71 -10.53 1.39
C ALA A 366 9.96 -10.98 -0.06
N LYS A 367 9.07 -11.80 -0.63
CA LYS A 367 9.16 -12.24 -2.04
C LYS A 367 8.86 -11.09 -2.99
N TYR A 368 7.87 -10.24 -2.65
CA TYR A 368 7.61 -9.00 -3.38
C TYR A 368 8.89 -8.16 -3.49
N LEU A 369 9.53 -7.90 -2.34
CA LEU A 369 10.76 -7.10 -2.28
C LEU A 369 11.91 -7.74 -3.05
N GLN A 370 12.03 -9.07 -3.01
CA GLN A 370 13.04 -9.78 -3.80
C GLN A 370 12.80 -9.56 -5.30
N LYS A 371 11.58 -9.79 -5.79
CA LYS A 371 11.21 -9.58 -7.19
C LYS A 371 11.48 -8.14 -7.64
N LEU A 372 11.09 -7.16 -6.83
CA LEU A 372 11.35 -5.75 -7.11
C LEU A 372 12.85 -5.45 -7.19
N ARG A 373 13.67 -6.01 -6.29
CA ARG A 373 15.13 -5.84 -6.32
C ARG A 373 15.75 -6.49 -7.55
N ASP A 374 15.28 -7.66 -7.97
CA ASP A 374 15.77 -8.34 -9.16
C ASP A 374 15.50 -7.48 -10.41
N ILE A 375 14.30 -6.88 -10.49
CA ILE A 375 13.93 -5.93 -11.55
C ILE A 375 14.81 -4.67 -11.47
N GLN A 376 15.00 -4.09 -10.29
CA GLN A 376 15.84 -2.90 -10.09
C GLN A 376 17.32 -3.14 -10.41
N GLY A 377 17.83 -4.34 -10.11
CA GLY A 377 19.22 -4.73 -10.31
C GLY A 377 19.60 -5.00 -11.76
N PHE A 378 18.62 -5.08 -12.67
CA PHE A 378 18.87 -5.35 -14.08
C PHE A 378 19.58 -4.18 -14.79
N PRO A 379 20.61 -4.45 -15.63
CA PRO A 379 21.31 -3.41 -16.38
C PRO A 379 20.36 -2.57 -17.27
N GLY A 380 20.25 -1.28 -16.96
CA GLY A 380 19.35 -0.34 -17.64
C GLY A 380 18.21 0.19 -16.77
N ASN A 381 17.94 -0.44 -15.62
CA ASN A 381 16.86 -0.05 -14.72
C ASN A 381 17.26 0.94 -13.62
N SER A 382 18.53 1.36 -13.55
CA SER A 382 19.05 2.22 -12.48
C SER A 382 18.31 3.56 -12.33
N ASN A 383 17.74 4.08 -13.42
CA ASN A 383 17.00 5.35 -13.45
C ASN A 383 15.49 5.18 -13.60
N ALA A 384 14.98 3.94 -13.64
CA ALA A 384 13.57 3.70 -13.80
C ALA A 384 12.81 4.11 -12.51
N LYS A 385 11.77 4.93 -12.68
CA LYS A 385 10.92 5.39 -11.57
C LYS A 385 9.97 4.26 -11.16
N MET A 386 10.44 3.34 -10.34
CA MET A 386 9.65 2.18 -9.92
C MET A 386 8.80 2.46 -8.68
N ALA A 387 7.69 1.73 -8.55
CA ALA A 387 6.79 1.75 -7.42
C ALA A 387 6.16 0.39 -7.15
N ILE A 388 5.57 0.25 -5.96
CA ILE A 388 4.85 -0.94 -5.49
C ILE A 388 3.35 -0.68 -5.64
N GLY A 389 2.66 -1.54 -6.37
CA GLY A 389 1.21 -1.62 -6.49
C GLY A 389 0.69 -2.80 -5.68
N LEU A 390 -0.29 -2.54 -4.81
CA LEU A 390 -0.95 -3.53 -3.98
C LEU A 390 -2.43 -3.55 -4.36
N GLU A 391 -2.86 -4.59 -5.06
CA GLU A 391 -4.23 -4.69 -5.60
C GLU A 391 -5.27 -4.54 -4.50
N SER A 392 -5.06 -5.17 -3.34
CA SER A 392 -5.87 -4.94 -2.13
C SER A 392 -7.28 -5.53 -2.24
N HIS A 393 -7.36 -6.76 -2.73
CA HIS A 393 -8.59 -7.52 -2.98
C HIS A 393 -9.08 -8.29 -1.73
N PHE A 394 -9.56 -7.60 -0.69
CA PHE A 394 -9.83 -8.21 0.62
C PHE A 394 -11.12 -9.05 0.70
N GLN A 395 -11.11 -10.18 1.40
CA GLN A 395 -12.35 -10.81 1.91
C GLN A 395 -12.64 -10.41 3.37
N THR A 396 -11.63 -10.47 4.24
CA THR A 396 -11.72 -10.05 5.64
C THR A 396 -10.37 -9.46 6.06
N PRO A 397 -10.32 -8.21 6.56
CA PRO A 397 -9.04 -7.57 6.82
C PRO A 397 -8.40 -8.03 8.13
N ASN A 398 -7.10 -8.30 8.07
CA ASN A 398 -6.21 -8.40 9.24
C ASN A 398 -5.41 -7.09 9.37
N ILE A 399 -5.98 -6.10 10.06
CA ILE A 399 -5.43 -4.73 10.15
C ILE A 399 -3.97 -4.69 10.63
N PRO A 400 -3.56 -5.44 11.68
CA PRO A 400 -2.15 -5.52 12.05
C PRO A 400 -1.24 -6.13 10.98
N TYR A 401 -1.71 -7.14 10.24
CA TYR A 401 -0.94 -7.71 9.13
C TYR A 401 -0.74 -6.68 8.02
N ILE A 402 -1.80 -5.97 7.60
CA ILE A 402 -1.73 -4.88 6.61
C ILE A 402 -0.64 -3.86 7.00
N ARG A 403 -0.67 -3.35 8.25
CA ARG A 403 0.38 -2.43 8.76
C ARG A 403 1.77 -3.02 8.58
N SER A 404 1.95 -4.25 9.04
CA SER A 404 3.25 -4.91 9.11
C SER A 404 3.83 -5.24 7.73
N SER A 405 2.96 -5.60 6.77
CA SER A 405 3.33 -5.87 5.39
C SER A 405 3.75 -4.58 4.69
N ILE A 406 2.97 -3.49 4.83
CA ILE A 406 3.36 -2.19 4.26
C ILE A 406 4.63 -1.66 4.93
N ASP A 407 4.80 -1.84 6.25
CA ASP A 407 6.05 -1.52 6.95
C ASP A 407 7.26 -2.27 6.39
N THR A 408 7.08 -3.51 5.95
CA THR A 408 8.13 -4.34 5.35
C THR A 408 8.45 -3.82 3.96
N LEU A 409 7.44 -3.66 3.11
CA LEU A 409 7.55 -3.12 1.74
C LEU A 409 8.15 -1.70 1.72
N ALA A 410 7.85 -0.89 2.73
CA ALA A 410 8.30 0.50 2.89
C ALA A 410 9.81 0.69 2.81
N GLY A 411 10.60 -0.32 3.14
CA GLY A 411 12.05 -0.19 3.10
C GLY A 411 12.67 -0.48 1.72
N ALA A 412 11.88 -0.80 0.69
CA ALA A 412 12.31 -0.61 -0.70
C ALA A 412 12.55 0.87 -1.06
N ASN A 413 12.00 1.78 -0.24
CA ASN A 413 12.11 3.22 -0.43
C ASN A 413 11.60 3.74 -1.78
N VAL A 414 10.63 3.04 -2.36
CA VAL A 414 9.85 3.48 -3.52
C VAL A 414 8.42 3.86 -3.09
N PRO A 415 7.67 4.62 -3.91
CA PRO A 415 6.24 4.85 -3.68
C PRO A 415 5.46 3.53 -3.56
N ILE A 416 4.44 3.52 -2.69
CA ILE A 416 3.50 2.40 -2.55
C ILE A 416 2.09 2.91 -2.78
N TRP A 417 1.32 2.24 -3.64
CA TRP A 417 -0.08 2.57 -3.90
C TRP A 417 -0.98 1.37 -3.60
N ILE A 418 -2.18 1.70 -3.13
CA ILE A 418 -3.31 0.78 -3.13
C ILE A 418 -4.00 0.96 -4.49
N THR A 419 -4.04 -0.07 -5.31
CA THR A 419 -4.32 0.07 -6.75
C THR A 419 -5.72 -0.41 -7.15
N GLU A 420 -6.30 -1.37 -6.43
CA GLU A 420 -7.54 -2.04 -6.84
C GLU A 420 -8.45 -2.39 -5.64
N LEU A 421 -8.49 -1.51 -4.63
CA LEU A 421 -9.14 -1.85 -3.37
C LEU A 421 -10.62 -2.19 -3.56
N ASP A 422 -10.96 -3.43 -3.22
CA ASP A 422 -12.33 -3.86 -3.01
C ASP A 422 -12.45 -4.80 -1.80
N VAL A 423 -13.69 -5.06 -1.42
CA VAL A 423 -14.01 -5.99 -0.34
C VAL A 423 -15.06 -6.97 -0.83
N GLY A 424 -14.86 -8.26 -0.61
CA GLY A 424 -15.85 -9.29 -0.93
C GLY A 424 -17.22 -9.02 -0.30
N SER A 425 -18.28 -9.40 -1.02
CA SER A 425 -19.66 -9.21 -0.57
C SER A 425 -19.93 -9.94 0.76
N GLY A 426 -20.69 -9.29 1.63
CA GLY A 426 -21.06 -9.85 2.93
C GLY A 426 -21.60 -8.79 3.89
N PRO A 427 -22.13 -9.20 5.05
CA PRO A 427 -22.76 -8.28 6.01
C PRO A 427 -21.81 -7.23 6.58
N ASN A 428 -20.50 -7.50 6.56
CA ASN A 428 -19.46 -6.61 7.07
C ASN A 428 -18.72 -5.82 5.98
N GLN A 429 -19.11 -5.92 4.70
CA GLN A 429 -18.36 -5.36 3.57
C GLN A 429 -18.02 -3.86 3.77
N ALA A 430 -19.01 -3.03 4.11
CA ALA A 430 -18.79 -1.60 4.37
C ALA A 430 -17.89 -1.36 5.61
N SER A 431 -18.06 -2.12 6.69
CA SER A 431 -17.23 -1.98 7.89
C SER A 431 -15.77 -2.39 7.65
N TYR A 432 -15.54 -3.41 6.82
CA TYR A 432 -14.21 -3.82 6.42
C TYR A 432 -13.56 -2.80 5.51
N LEU A 433 -14.29 -2.27 4.52
CA LEU A 433 -13.82 -1.17 3.67
C LEU A 433 -13.35 0.02 4.51
N GLU A 434 -14.14 0.43 5.51
CA GLU A 434 -13.75 1.53 6.41
C GLU A 434 -12.46 1.22 7.17
N GLN A 435 -12.34 0.01 7.73
CA GLN A 435 -11.16 -0.38 8.50
C GLN A 435 -9.90 -0.38 7.63
N ILE A 436 -10.00 -0.89 6.39
CA ILE A 436 -8.90 -0.93 5.43
C ILE A 436 -8.50 0.49 5.01
N LEU A 437 -9.45 1.32 4.59
CA LEU A 437 -9.18 2.69 4.14
C LEU A 437 -8.51 3.53 5.23
N ARG A 438 -8.97 3.44 6.48
CA ARG A 438 -8.32 4.12 7.62
C ARG A 438 -6.89 3.62 7.84
N GLU A 439 -6.67 2.31 7.71
CA GLU A 439 -5.35 1.72 7.90
C GLU A 439 -4.37 2.19 6.83
N VAL A 440 -4.71 2.03 5.55
CA VAL A 440 -3.81 2.39 4.44
C VAL A 440 -3.60 3.90 4.31
N HIS A 441 -4.63 4.72 4.51
CA HIS A 441 -4.47 6.19 4.45
C HIS A 441 -3.56 6.70 5.57
N SER A 442 -3.63 6.12 6.76
CA SER A 442 -2.78 6.49 7.89
C SER A 442 -1.32 6.06 7.73
N HIS A 443 -0.98 5.20 6.76
CA HIS A 443 0.37 4.69 6.61
C HIS A 443 1.27 5.71 5.88
N PRO A 444 2.45 6.09 6.42
CA PRO A 444 3.30 7.16 5.86
C PRO A 444 3.78 6.89 4.42
N LYS A 445 3.87 5.63 4.02
CA LYS A 445 4.43 5.21 2.73
C LYS A 445 3.41 4.99 1.63
N ILE A 446 2.11 4.97 1.98
CA ILE A 446 1.05 4.92 0.96
C ILE A 446 0.92 6.32 0.35
N GLN A 447 0.97 6.40 -0.98
CA GLN A 447 0.95 7.65 -1.73
C GLN A 447 -0.29 7.81 -2.61
N GLY A 448 -1.12 6.78 -2.77
CA GLY A 448 -2.38 6.87 -3.49
C GLY A 448 -3.27 5.66 -3.23
N ILE A 449 -4.58 5.86 -3.44
CA ILE A 449 -5.59 4.82 -3.30
C ILE A 449 -6.53 4.86 -4.50
N VAL A 450 -6.71 3.73 -5.17
CA VAL A 450 -7.73 3.51 -6.18
C VAL A 450 -8.63 2.35 -5.73
N ILE A 451 -9.94 2.58 -5.76
CA ILE A 451 -10.97 1.59 -5.41
C ILE A 451 -11.43 0.87 -6.68
N TRP A 452 -11.51 -0.45 -6.65
CA TRP A 452 -11.97 -1.28 -7.78
C TRP A 452 -13.48 -1.51 -7.74
N ALA A 453 -14.22 -0.45 -8.07
CA ALA A 453 -15.69 -0.44 -7.98
C ALA A 453 -16.34 0.25 -9.18
N ALA A 454 -15.81 0.03 -10.38
CA ALA A 454 -16.43 0.59 -11.58
C ALA A 454 -17.84 0.02 -11.78
N TRP A 455 -18.76 0.87 -12.20
CA TRP A 455 -20.16 0.50 -12.32
C TRP A 455 -20.43 -0.20 -13.65
N LYS A 456 -21.23 -1.27 -13.63
CA LYS A 456 -21.79 -1.93 -14.82
C LYS A 456 -23.31 -2.13 -14.61
N PRO A 457 -24.13 -2.11 -15.67
CA PRO A 457 -25.58 -2.38 -15.55
C PRO A 457 -25.91 -3.72 -14.89
N SER A 458 -25.05 -4.73 -15.07
CA SER A 458 -25.17 -6.07 -14.52
C SER A 458 -24.69 -6.20 -13.06
N GLY A 459 -24.20 -5.12 -12.45
CA GLY A 459 -23.49 -5.14 -11.18
C GLY A 459 -21.96 -5.12 -11.34
N CYS A 460 -21.28 -4.69 -10.28
CA CYS A 460 -19.82 -4.55 -10.23
C CYS A 460 -19.14 -5.89 -9.93
N TYR A 461 -17.82 -5.96 -10.07
CA TYR A 461 -17.04 -7.19 -9.86
C TYR A 461 -17.24 -7.80 -8.46
N ARG A 462 -16.78 -7.11 -7.40
CA ARG A 462 -16.93 -7.56 -6.01
C ARG A 462 -17.69 -6.57 -5.13
N MET A 463 -17.54 -5.29 -5.44
CA MET A 463 -18.05 -4.18 -4.63
C MET A 463 -18.55 -3.07 -5.54
N CYS A 464 -19.77 -2.62 -5.31
CA CYS A 464 -20.29 -1.38 -5.90
C CYS A 464 -20.27 -0.26 -4.86
N LEU A 465 -20.08 0.99 -5.28
CA LEU A 465 -20.31 2.16 -4.42
C LEU A 465 -21.74 2.69 -4.53
N THR A 466 -22.46 2.33 -5.59
CA THR A 466 -23.77 2.86 -5.91
C THR A 466 -24.66 1.81 -6.59
N ASP A 467 -25.98 1.96 -6.47
CA ASP A 467 -26.96 1.19 -7.23
C ASP A 467 -27.08 1.68 -8.70
N ASN A 468 -27.96 1.04 -9.48
CA ASN A 468 -28.20 1.40 -10.89
C ASN A 468 -28.88 2.77 -11.10
N ASN A 469 -29.36 3.42 -10.04
CA ASN A 469 -29.91 4.77 -10.07
C ASN A 469 -28.90 5.81 -9.57
N PHE A 470 -27.63 5.43 -9.40
CA PHE A 470 -26.56 6.26 -8.87
C PHE A 470 -26.83 6.76 -7.43
N LYS A 471 -27.60 6.00 -6.64
CA LYS A 471 -27.75 6.19 -5.19
C LYS A 471 -26.69 5.38 -4.44
N ASN A 472 -26.03 6.02 -3.48
CA ASN A 472 -25.01 5.38 -2.66
C ASN A 472 -25.51 4.07 -2.03
N LEU A 473 -24.63 3.07 -2.06
CA LEU A 473 -24.70 1.89 -1.20
C LEU A 473 -23.92 2.17 0.10
N PRO A 474 -24.03 1.32 1.14
CA PRO A 474 -23.28 1.50 2.39
C PRO A 474 -21.76 1.67 2.21
N THR A 475 -21.19 1.02 1.19
CA THR A 475 -19.79 1.18 0.77
C THR A 475 -19.52 2.56 0.17
N GLY A 476 -20.44 3.12 -0.62
CA GLY A 476 -20.39 4.51 -1.10
C GLY A 476 -20.45 5.52 0.03
N ASP A 477 -21.30 5.29 1.04
CA ASP A 477 -21.39 6.16 2.23
C ASP A 477 -20.08 6.15 3.03
N VAL A 478 -19.39 5.01 3.10
CA VAL A 478 -18.06 4.92 3.71
C VAL A 478 -17.04 5.76 2.94
N VAL A 479 -17.03 5.68 1.61
CA VAL A 479 -16.10 6.46 0.77
C VAL A 479 -16.37 7.95 0.90
N ASP A 480 -17.63 8.38 0.87
CA ASP A 480 -17.99 9.79 1.04
C ASP A 480 -17.59 10.32 2.42
N LYS A 481 -17.84 9.53 3.47
CA LYS A 481 -17.42 9.87 4.83
C LYS A 481 -15.89 10.03 4.91
N LEU A 482 -15.15 9.04 4.44
CA LEU A 482 -13.70 9.02 4.62
C LEU A 482 -12.97 10.02 3.73
N THR A 483 -13.45 10.28 2.51
CA THR A 483 -12.87 11.33 1.66
C THR A 483 -13.02 12.71 2.29
N SER A 484 -14.13 12.96 3.01
CA SER A 484 -14.30 14.16 3.83
C SER A 484 -13.34 14.18 5.03
N GLU A 485 -13.27 13.10 5.82
CA GLU A 485 -12.36 13.00 6.98
C GLU A 485 -10.87 13.10 6.60
N PHE A 486 -10.51 12.67 5.39
CA PHE A 486 -9.14 12.70 4.86
C PHE A 486 -8.77 14.03 4.19
N GLY A 487 -9.65 15.04 4.24
CA GLY A 487 -9.38 16.37 3.67
C GLY A 487 -9.27 16.37 2.15
N LEU A 488 -10.02 15.47 1.48
CA LEU A 488 -10.06 15.36 0.02
C LEU A 488 -11.20 16.18 -0.61
N THR A 489 -12.14 16.64 0.20
CA THR A 489 -13.18 17.61 -0.17
C THR A 489 -12.74 19.04 0.19
N SER A 490 -13.41 20.06 -0.34
CA SER A 490 -13.04 21.47 -0.17
C SER A 490 -12.98 21.90 1.31
N GLY A 491 -11.80 21.81 1.93
CA GLY A 491 -11.56 22.28 3.29
C GLY A 491 -11.53 23.81 3.41
N LEU A 492 -12.00 24.32 4.54
CA LEU A 492 -11.98 25.74 4.91
C LEU A 492 -11.43 25.88 6.33
N ALA A 493 -10.36 26.65 6.49
CA ALA A 493 -9.90 27.12 7.80
C ALA A 493 -10.06 28.63 7.87
N SER A 494 -10.61 29.16 8.96
CA SER A 494 -10.76 30.59 9.15
C SER A 494 -10.60 30.99 10.62
N GLY A 495 -10.24 32.26 10.82
CA GLY A 495 -10.14 32.85 12.15
C GLY A 495 -9.51 34.23 12.08
N THR A 496 -9.13 34.76 13.23
CA THR A 496 -8.47 36.07 13.34
C THR A 496 -7.05 35.92 13.87
N THR A 497 -6.18 36.85 13.48
CA THR A 497 -4.82 36.94 14.01
C THR A 497 -4.83 37.39 15.47
N ASN A 498 -3.87 36.89 16.26
CA ASN A 498 -3.64 37.33 17.64
C ASN A 498 -2.91 38.69 17.70
N ALA A 499 -2.60 39.18 18.91
CA ALA A 499 -1.89 40.44 19.14
C ALA A 499 -0.52 40.57 18.43
N ASN A 500 0.11 39.45 18.07
CA ASN A 500 1.37 39.41 17.32
C ASN A 500 1.15 39.19 15.81
N GLY A 501 -0.08 39.31 15.33
CA GLY A 501 -0.45 39.19 13.93
C GLY A 501 -0.46 37.75 13.42
N PHE A 502 -0.38 36.74 14.30
CA PHE A 502 -0.32 35.34 13.88
C PHE A 502 -1.68 34.64 13.88
N PHE A 503 -1.87 33.80 12.87
CA PHE A 503 -2.90 32.77 12.79
C PHE A 503 -2.23 31.42 12.48
N GLU A 504 -2.69 30.37 13.13
CA GLU A 504 -2.15 29.01 12.96
C GLU A 504 -3.28 28.03 12.61
N ALA A 505 -3.01 27.13 11.68
CA ALA A 505 -3.93 26.05 11.31
C ALA A 505 -3.16 24.79 10.94
N SER A 506 -3.74 23.62 11.25
CA SER A 506 -3.25 22.33 10.78
C SER A 506 -4.01 21.95 9.52
N LEU A 507 -3.32 22.02 8.37
CA LEU A 507 -3.92 21.83 7.05
C LEU A 507 -3.48 20.51 6.44
N PHE A 508 -4.38 19.83 5.73
CA PHE A 508 -4.01 18.70 4.89
C PHE A 508 -3.06 19.15 3.77
N HIS A 509 -2.27 18.22 3.23
CA HIS A 509 -1.44 18.52 2.08
C HIS A 509 -2.31 18.80 0.85
N GLY A 510 -1.93 19.81 0.08
CA GLY A 510 -2.70 20.26 -1.09
C GLY A 510 -2.45 21.72 -1.43
N ASP A 511 -3.17 22.20 -2.44
CA ASP A 511 -3.16 23.59 -2.87
C ASP A 511 -4.29 24.37 -2.22
N TYR A 512 -3.97 25.56 -1.75
CA TYR A 512 -4.85 26.46 -1.02
C TYR A 512 -4.80 27.87 -1.59
N GLU A 513 -5.85 28.64 -1.33
CA GLU A 513 -5.88 30.09 -1.48
C GLU A 513 -6.09 30.71 -0.11
N VAL A 514 -5.19 31.61 0.26
CA VAL A 514 -5.27 32.39 1.49
C VAL A 514 -5.83 33.76 1.14
N LYS A 515 -6.88 34.17 1.85
CA LYS A 515 -7.46 35.52 1.81
C LYS A 515 -7.32 36.17 3.19
N ILE A 516 -6.76 37.38 3.24
CA ILE A 516 -6.61 38.16 4.47
C ILE A 516 -7.33 39.50 4.32
N THR A 517 -8.17 39.85 5.30
CA THR A 517 -8.87 41.14 5.37
C THR A 517 -8.70 41.79 6.73
N HIS A 518 -8.56 43.10 6.76
CA HIS A 518 -8.46 43.88 8.00
C HIS A 518 -9.09 45.27 7.80
N PRO A 519 -9.76 45.87 8.80
CA PRO A 519 -10.42 47.17 8.65
C PRO A 519 -9.50 48.35 8.27
N LEU A 520 -8.20 48.23 8.55
CA LEU A 520 -7.18 49.25 8.21
C LEU A 520 -6.55 49.04 6.81
N VAL A 521 -7.07 48.12 6.01
CA VAL A 521 -6.50 47.75 4.70
C VAL A 521 -7.61 47.85 3.66
N ASP A 522 -7.39 48.67 2.63
CA ASP A 522 -8.41 49.00 1.63
C ASP A 522 -8.80 47.83 0.72
N SER A 523 -7.95 46.80 0.61
CA SER A 523 -8.21 45.64 -0.24
C SER A 523 -7.79 44.31 0.41
N PRO A 524 -8.55 43.22 0.17
CA PRO A 524 -8.17 41.89 0.63
C PRO A 524 -6.87 41.44 -0.04
N PHE A 525 -5.94 40.89 0.73
CA PHE A 525 -4.81 40.15 0.16
C PHE A 525 -5.26 38.74 -0.20
N VAL A 526 -4.89 38.27 -1.39
CA VAL A 526 -5.19 36.91 -1.87
C VAL A 526 -3.92 36.29 -2.44
N ARG A 527 -3.56 35.07 -2.01
CA ARG A 527 -2.39 34.34 -2.51
C ARG A 527 -2.57 32.83 -2.47
N GLY A 528 -2.04 32.14 -3.48
CA GLY A 528 -1.93 30.68 -3.50
C GLY A 528 -0.88 30.17 -2.50
N LEU A 529 -1.19 29.08 -1.80
CA LEU A 529 -0.33 28.40 -0.85
C LEU A 529 -0.33 26.90 -1.15
N ASN A 530 0.84 26.34 -1.46
CA ASN A 530 1.01 24.89 -1.55
C ASN A 530 1.47 24.35 -0.19
N VAL A 531 0.67 23.50 0.42
CA VAL A 531 0.97 22.81 1.66
C VAL A 531 1.48 21.42 1.32
N ALA A 532 2.77 21.18 1.54
CA ALA A 532 3.45 19.94 1.21
C ALA A 532 4.12 19.34 2.46
N PRO A 533 4.46 18.04 2.45
CA PRO A 533 5.26 17.45 3.52
C PRO A 533 6.57 18.24 3.67
N THR A 534 6.82 18.80 4.86
CA THR A 534 8.08 19.50 5.17
C THR A 534 8.90 18.74 6.21
N THR A 535 10.22 18.83 6.11
CA THR A 535 11.14 18.34 7.16
C THR A 535 11.26 19.30 8.33
N GLU A 536 10.84 20.56 8.15
CA GLU A 536 10.76 21.59 9.18
C GLU A 536 9.38 21.55 9.87
N SER A 537 9.32 21.90 11.15
CA SER A 537 8.12 21.75 11.97
C SER A 537 6.94 22.65 11.58
N GLN A 538 7.15 23.64 10.71
CA GLN A 538 6.16 24.63 10.28
C GLN A 538 6.50 25.19 8.89
N GLN A 539 5.51 25.36 8.01
CA GLN A 539 5.62 26.28 6.88
C GLN A 539 5.22 27.69 7.35
N GLN A 540 6.10 28.67 7.17
CA GLN A 540 5.86 30.06 7.53
C GLN A 540 5.60 30.91 6.30
N LEU A 541 4.48 31.62 6.30
CA LEU A 541 4.16 32.63 5.29
C LEU A 541 4.11 34.01 5.97
N HIS A 542 5.07 34.88 5.64
CA HIS A 542 5.03 36.29 6.02
C HIS A 542 4.30 37.07 4.94
N VAL A 543 3.24 37.80 5.33
CA VAL A 543 2.41 38.57 4.42
C VAL A 543 2.40 40.04 4.83
N GLN A 544 2.90 40.90 3.95
CA GLN A 544 2.76 42.35 4.07
C GLN A 544 1.46 42.78 3.41
N LEU A 545 0.62 43.48 4.16
CA LEU A 545 -0.59 44.11 3.65
C LEU A 545 -0.29 45.57 3.33
N HIS A 546 -0.58 45.99 2.10
CA HIS A 546 -0.50 47.38 1.67
C HIS A 546 -1.80 48.07 2.07
N ALA A 547 -1.67 49.07 2.95
CA ALA A 547 -2.77 49.93 3.36
C ALA A 547 -3.13 50.92 2.25
#